data_AF-A0ABD5U2M3-F1
#
_entry.id   AF-A0ABD5U2M3-F1
#
_cell.length_a   1.000
_cell.length_b   1.000
_cell.length_c   1.000
_cell.angle_alpha   90.00
_cell.angle_beta   90.00
_cell.angle_gamma   90.00
#
_symmetry.space_group_name_H-M   'P 1'
#
loop_
_entity.id
_entity.type
_entity.pdbx_description
1 polymer ?
#
loop_
_entity_poly.entity_id
_entity_poly.type
_entity_poly.pdbx_seq_one_letter_code
_entity_poly.pdbx_strand_id
1 'polypeptide(L)'
;MTKYNPDELVSILSDRARVGLTQDAAARSTLERIADAAAGDARVAIGMLKRAATIAARDDEDAITPGVLEEALPDAELEIRHRDIEALNAHQKTVFEIIRDRGPITPKRLYDRYEARADNPNKRRTVRSYLRKLAQYDLIEADGQTRDRTYRLAPDVSEDLPATDSPF
;
A
#
# COMPACT_ATOMS: atom_id res chain seq x y z
N MET A 1 2.35 12.07 -1.26
CA MET A 1 3.50 11.95 -0.33
C MET A 1 4.78 12.28 -1.10
N THR A 2 5.87 12.72 -0.47
CA THR A 2 7.15 12.91 -1.19
C THR A 2 7.67 11.52 -1.58
N LYS A 3 7.88 11.29 -2.88
CA LYS A 3 8.49 10.05 -3.37
C LYS A 3 9.95 10.00 -2.92
N TYR A 4 10.42 8.82 -2.56
CA TYR A 4 11.84 8.60 -2.32
C TYR A 4 12.59 8.63 -3.65
N ASN A 5 13.81 9.16 -3.64
CA ASN A 5 14.70 8.97 -4.77
C ASN A 5 15.24 7.52 -4.78
N PRO A 6 15.77 7.03 -5.93
CA PRO A 6 16.25 5.66 -6.03
C PRO A 6 17.33 5.30 -4.99
N ASP A 7 18.26 6.21 -4.68
CA ASP A 7 19.33 5.98 -3.71
C ASP A 7 18.81 5.83 -2.27
N GLU A 8 17.80 6.62 -1.90
CA GLU A 8 17.12 6.49 -0.60
C GLU A 8 16.41 5.14 -0.48
N LEU A 9 15.74 4.70 -1.55
CA LEU A 9 15.13 3.38 -1.59
C LEU A 9 16.17 2.27 -1.45
N VAL A 10 17.28 2.34 -2.19
CA VAL A 10 18.37 1.36 -2.08
C VAL A 10 18.93 1.31 -0.65
N SER A 11 19.06 2.45 0.02
CA SER A 11 19.50 2.49 1.43
C SER A 11 18.50 1.79 2.36
N ILE A 12 17.21 2.10 2.22
CA ILE A 12 16.15 1.47 3.01
C ILE A 12 16.13 -0.05 2.77
N LEU A 13 16.22 -0.48 1.51
CA LEU A 13 16.23 -1.89 1.15
C LEU A 13 17.47 -2.62 1.66
N SER A 14 18.64 -1.97 1.60
CA SER A 14 19.89 -2.52 2.14
C SER A 14 19.80 -2.79 3.64
N ASP A 15 19.20 -1.86 4.39
CA ASP A 15 18.97 -2.04 5.83
C ASP A 15 18.01 -3.21 6.11
N ARG A 16 16.97 -3.37 5.30
CA ARG A 16 16.01 -4.47 5.42
C ARG A 16 16.63 -5.82 5.07
N ALA A 17 17.39 -5.88 3.98
CA ALA A 17 18.11 -7.08 3.55
C ALA A 17 19.09 -7.53 4.65
N ARG A 18 19.84 -6.60 5.25
CA ARG A 18 20.78 -6.92 6.34
C ARG A 18 20.12 -7.54 7.58
N VAL A 19 18.88 -7.13 7.88
CA VAL A 19 18.14 -7.65 9.05
C VAL A 19 17.43 -8.97 8.73
N GLY A 20 17.00 -9.17 7.49
CA GLY A 20 16.09 -10.26 7.12
C GLY A 20 16.65 -11.35 6.21
N LEU A 21 17.83 -11.15 5.60
CA LEU A 21 18.42 -12.05 4.62
C LEU A 21 19.86 -12.42 5.03
N THR A 22 20.32 -13.56 4.52
CA THR A 22 21.73 -13.97 4.64
C THR A 22 22.64 -12.95 3.95
N GLN A 23 23.88 -12.84 4.43
CA GLN A 23 24.90 -12.03 3.79
C GLN A 23 25.01 -12.40 2.30
N ASP A 24 25.08 -11.40 1.43
CA ASP A 24 25.17 -11.53 -0.04
C ASP A 24 23.96 -12.15 -0.76
N ALA A 25 22.87 -12.49 -0.04
CA ALA A 25 21.64 -12.99 -0.64
C ALA A 25 20.91 -11.95 -1.51
N ALA A 26 21.24 -10.66 -1.37
CA ALA A 26 20.73 -9.58 -2.21
C ALA A 26 21.87 -8.66 -2.64
N ALA A 27 22.25 -8.73 -3.92
CA ALA A 27 23.25 -7.85 -4.50
C ALA A 27 22.73 -6.40 -4.58
N ARG A 28 23.61 -5.41 -4.49
CA ARG A 28 23.24 -4.00 -4.63
C ARG A 28 22.46 -3.71 -5.93
N SER A 29 22.87 -4.31 -7.04
CA SER A 29 22.18 -4.18 -8.33
C SER A 29 20.74 -4.72 -8.32
N THR A 30 20.45 -5.71 -7.47
CA THR A 30 19.08 -6.20 -7.23
C THR A 30 18.26 -5.13 -6.51
N LEU A 31 18.83 -4.50 -5.48
CA LEU A 31 18.17 -3.44 -4.72
C LEU A 31 17.92 -2.20 -5.59
N GLU A 32 18.85 -1.86 -6.48
CA GLU A 32 18.72 -0.77 -7.46
C GLU A 32 17.57 -1.06 -8.44
N ARG A 33 17.50 -2.28 -9.00
CA ARG A 33 16.43 -2.67 -9.91
C ARG A 33 15.05 -2.71 -9.23
N ILE A 34 14.99 -3.07 -7.95
CA ILE A 34 13.76 -2.97 -7.14
C ILE A 34 13.39 -1.50 -6.89
N ALA A 35 14.36 -0.64 -6.56
CA ALA A 35 14.13 0.78 -6.33
C ALA A 35 13.60 1.49 -7.60
N ASP A 36 14.17 1.16 -8.76
CA ASP A 36 13.72 1.66 -10.06
C ASP A 36 12.28 1.22 -10.37
N ALA A 37 11.98 -0.07 -10.16
CA ALA A 37 10.65 -0.63 -10.38
C ALA A 37 9.59 -0.06 -9.42
N ALA A 38 9.99 0.32 -8.21
CA ALA A 38 9.09 0.85 -7.19
C ALA A 38 8.69 2.32 -7.41
N ALA A 39 9.26 3.01 -8.42
CA ALA A 39 8.90 4.37 -8.82
C ALA A 39 8.80 5.38 -7.65
N GLY A 40 9.65 5.22 -6.64
CA GLY A 40 9.75 6.07 -5.45
C GLY A 40 8.90 5.65 -4.24
N ASP A 41 8.20 4.51 -4.30
CA ASP A 41 7.43 3.97 -3.17
C ASP A 41 8.22 2.90 -2.39
N ALA A 42 8.58 3.24 -1.15
CA ALA A 42 9.30 2.33 -0.27
C ALA A 42 8.53 1.06 0.11
N ARG A 43 7.19 1.10 0.14
CA ARG A 43 6.35 -0.08 0.43
C ARG A 43 6.41 -1.06 -0.71
N VAL A 44 6.27 -0.56 -1.94
CA VAL A 44 6.40 -1.35 -3.17
C VAL A 44 7.76 -2.00 -3.20
N ALA A 45 8.81 -1.21 -3.00
CA ALA A 45 10.18 -1.70 -2.95
C ALA A 45 10.38 -2.81 -1.89
N ILE A 46 9.90 -2.60 -0.66
CA ILE A 46 10.01 -3.60 0.42
C ILE A 46 9.20 -4.86 0.11
N GLY A 47 8.02 -4.72 -0.49
CA GLY A 47 7.18 -5.84 -0.88
C GLY A 47 7.80 -6.69 -2.00
N MET A 48 8.39 -6.04 -3.01
CA MET A 48 9.18 -6.70 -4.06
C MET A 48 10.35 -7.49 -3.47
N LEU A 49 11.13 -6.87 -2.57
CA LEU A 49 12.26 -7.53 -1.90
C LEU A 49 11.79 -8.77 -1.11
N LYS A 50 10.70 -8.65 -0.36
CA LYS A 50 10.13 -9.77 0.40
C LYS A 50 9.66 -10.89 -0.52
N ARG A 51 8.99 -10.56 -1.63
CA ARG A 51 8.53 -11.55 -2.61
C ARG A 51 9.70 -12.28 -3.26
N ALA A 52 10.71 -11.54 -3.72
CA ALA A 52 11.93 -12.09 -4.29
C ALA A 52 12.63 -13.06 -3.32
N ALA A 53 12.76 -12.67 -2.06
CA ALA A 53 13.32 -13.56 -1.03
C ALA A 53 12.46 -14.82 -0.78
N THR A 54 11.13 -14.70 -0.86
CA THR A 54 10.21 -15.84 -0.69
C THR A 54 10.30 -16.82 -1.85
N ILE A 55 10.44 -16.32 -3.08
CA ILE A 55 10.62 -17.14 -4.28
C ILE A 55 11.98 -17.82 -4.24
N ALA A 56 13.07 -17.09 -3.96
CA ALA A 56 14.41 -17.68 -3.80
C ALA A 56 14.41 -18.81 -2.76
N ALA A 57 13.81 -18.59 -1.59
CA ALA A 57 13.70 -19.61 -0.54
C ALA A 57 12.82 -20.81 -0.95
N ARG A 58 11.78 -20.61 -1.78
CA ARG A 58 10.95 -21.70 -2.31
C ARG A 58 11.75 -22.56 -3.29
N ASP A 59 12.61 -21.92 -4.06
CA ASP A 59 13.36 -22.54 -5.16
C ASP A 59 14.77 -23.02 -4.71
N ASP A 60 15.04 -22.97 -3.39
CA ASP A 60 16.31 -23.37 -2.73
C ASP A 60 17.54 -22.60 -3.25
N GLU A 61 17.33 -21.34 -3.64
CA GLU A 61 18.36 -20.42 -4.10
C GLU A 61 18.93 -19.60 -2.92
N ASP A 62 20.24 -19.57 -2.79
CA ASP A 62 20.94 -18.82 -1.72
C ASP A 62 20.88 -17.29 -1.93
N ALA A 63 20.52 -16.84 -3.13
CA ALA A 63 20.47 -15.42 -3.49
C ALA A 63 19.32 -15.09 -4.44
N ILE A 64 18.92 -13.81 -4.44
CA ILE A 64 17.94 -13.27 -5.38
C ILE A 64 18.60 -13.15 -6.75
N THR A 65 18.36 -14.13 -7.62
CA THR A 65 18.87 -14.13 -8.99
C THR A 65 18.05 -13.17 -9.88
N PRO A 66 18.58 -12.78 -11.06
CA PRO A 66 17.82 -11.98 -12.02
C PRO A 66 16.48 -12.62 -12.44
N GLY A 67 16.42 -13.96 -12.53
CA GLY A 67 15.19 -14.68 -12.86
C GLY A 67 14.15 -14.62 -11.74
N VAL A 68 14.58 -14.82 -10.48
CA VAL A 68 13.74 -14.63 -9.29
C VAL A 68 13.23 -13.19 -9.21
N LEU A 69 14.11 -12.23 -9.52
CA LEU A 69 13.73 -10.82 -9.55
C LEU A 69 12.67 -10.56 -10.62
N GLU A 70 12.82 -11.08 -11.84
CA GLU A 70 11.81 -10.93 -12.90
C GLU A 70 10.46 -11.54 -12.53
N GLU A 71 10.44 -12.68 -11.81
CA GLU A 71 9.20 -13.26 -11.25
C GLU A 71 8.62 -12.45 -10.08
N ALA A 72 9.46 -11.70 -9.36
CA ALA A 72 9.05 -10.84 -8.25
C ALA A 72 8.62 -9.43 -8.67
N LEU A 73 8.96 -9.02 -9.90
CA LEU A 73 8.63 -7.72 -10.48
C LEU A 73 7.19 -7.53 -11.05
N PRO A 74 6.32 -8.54 -11.32
CA PRO A 74 4.98 -8.25 -11.83
C PRO A 74 4.23 -7.40 -10.80
N ASP A 75 3.64 -6.29 -11.28
CA ASP A 75 3.12 -5.13 -10.55
C ASP A 75 2.97 -5.35 -9.04
N ALA A 76 4.09 -5.35 -8.31
CA ALA A 76 4.08 -5.66 -6.89
C ALA A 76 3.24 -4.65 -6.11
N GLU A 77 3.03 -3.47 -6.69
CA GLU A 77 2.06 -2.47 -6.28
C GLU A 77 0.64 -3.04 -6.16
N LEU A 78 0.17 -3.80 -7.16
CA LEU A 78 -1.15 -4.44 -7.17
C LEU A 78 -1.30 -5.48 -6.04
N GLU A 79 -0.29 -6.33 -5.85
CA GLU A 79 -0.35 -7.36 -4.80
C GLU A 79 -0.30 -6.78 -3.39
N ILE A 80 0.52 -5.76 -3.16
CA ILE A 80 0.61 -5.08 -1.87
C ILE A 80 -0.71 -4.37 -1.59
N ARG A 81 -1.28 -3.69 -2.58
CA ARG A 81 -2.56 -3.00 -2.49
C ARG A 81 -3.70 -3.97 -2.18
N HIS A 82 -3.78 -5.08 -2.91
CA HIS A 82 -4.78 -6.13 -2.64
C HIS A 82 -4.65 -6.67 -1.22
N ARG A 83 -3.43 -6.99 -0.78
CA ARG A 83 -3.16 -7.45 0.59
C ARG A 83 -3.52 -6.41 1.64
N ASP A 84 -3.23 -5.13 1.39
CA ASP A 84 -3.56 -4.03 2.28
C ASP A 84 -5.08 -3.83 2.42
N ILE A 85 -5.84 -4.05 1.34
CA ILE A 85 -7.31 -4.07 1.33
C ILE A 85 -7.85 -5.29 2.10
N GLU A 86 -7.30 -6.49 1.87
CA GLU A 86 -7.69 -7.72 2.59
C GLU A 86 -7.40 -7.64 4.10
N ALA A 87 -6.33 -6.95 4.49
CA ALA A 87 -5.95 -6.75 5.88
C ALA A 87 -6.78 -5.69 6.62
N LEU A 88 -7.72 -5.01 5.96
CA LEU A 88 -8.58 -4.02 6.61
C LEU A 88 -9.59 -4.71 7.55
N ASN A 89 -9.68 -4.20 8.78
CA ASN A 89 -10.75 -4.62 9.67
C ASN A 89 -12.11 -4.06 9.22
N ALA A 90 -13.21 -4.59 9.74
CA ALA A 90 -14.58 -4.23 9.34
C ALA A 90 -14.83 -2.71 9.33
N HIS A 91 -14.38 -1.99 10.36
CA HIS A 91 -14.54 -0.53 10.43
C HIS A 91 -13.69 0.21 9.39
N GLN A 92 -12.46 -0.23 9.15
CA GLN A 92 -11.59 0.34 8.12
C GLN A 92 -12.15 0.10 6.72
N LYS A 93 -12.65 -1.11 6.46
CA LYS A 93 -13.31 -1.48 5.20
C LYS A 93 -14.56 -0.63 4.95
N THR A 94 -15.39 -0.44 5.98
CA THR A 94 -16.56 0.47 5.91
C THR A 94 -16.15 1.90 5.52
N VAL A 95 -15.08 2.44 6.13
CA VAL A 95 -14.58 3.78 5.79
C VAL A 95 -14.06 3.84 4.35
N PHE A 96 -13.33 2.82 3.93
CA PHE A 96 -12.80 2.70 2.57
C PHE A 96 -13.93 2.65 1.53
N GLU A 97 -14.93 1.80 1.73
CA GLU A 97 -16.10 1.67 0.85
C GLU A 97 -16.89 2.98 0.75
N ILE A 98 -17.07 3.71 1.86
CA ILE A 98 -17.72 5.03 1.82
C ILE A 98 -16.98 6.02 0.91
N ILE A 99 -15.64 6.01 0.95
CA ILE A 99 -14.81 6.88 0.09
C ILE A 99 -14.87 6.40 -1.36
N ARG A 100 -14.79 5.09 -1.60
CA ARG A 100 -14.90 4.50 -2.93
C ARG A 100 -16.23 4.89 -3.60
N ASP A 101 -17.34 4.76 -2.87
CA ASP A 101 -18.66 4.93 -3.45
C ASP A 101 -19.08 6.41 -3.58
N ARG A 102 -18.52 7.30 -2.77
CA ARG A 102 -19.01 8.69 -2.60
C ARG A 102 -17.91 9.76 -2.58
N GLY A 103 -16.67 9.40 -2.90
CA GLY A 103 -15.56 10.34 -3.00
C GLY A 103 -15.73 11.30 -4.18
N PRO A 104 -15.14 12.51 -4.13
CA PRO A 104 -14.44 13.12 -3.00
C PRO A 104 -15.38 13.51 -1.84
N ILE A 105 -15.01 13.20 -0.60
CA ILE A 105 -15.88 13.40 0.59
C ILE A 105 -15.15 14.11 1.75
N THR A 106 -15.83 15.05 2.41
CA THR A 106 -15.31 15.73 3.61
C THR A 106 -15.26 14.80 4.83
N PRO A 107 -14.33 14.98 5.80
CA PRO A 107 -14.28 14.17 7.00
C PRO A 107 -15.56 14.20 7.85
N LYS A 108 -16.32 15.30 7.82
CA LYS A 108 -17.62 15.38 8.51
C LYS A 108 -18.63 14.41 7.87
N ARG A 109 -18.90 14.58 6.57
CA ARG A 109 -19.85 13.71 5.83
C ARG A 109 -19.44 12.24 5.87
N LEU A 110 -18.13 11.97 5.80
CA LEU A 110 -17.62 10.61 5.91
C LEU A 110 -17.96 9.99 7.26
N TYR A 111 -17.73 10.72 8.36
CA TYR A 111 -18.05 10.22 9.68
C TYR A 111 -19.55 9.96 9.84
N ASP A 112 -20.40 10.89 9.40
CA ASP A 112 -21.85 10.75 9.51
C ASP A 112 -22.34 9.49 8.74
N ARG A 113 -21.72 9.17 7.60
CA ARG A 113 -22.01 7.96 6.82
C ARG A 113 -21.45 6.68 7.47
N TYR A 114 -20.28 6.78 8.09
CA TYR A 114 -19.67 5.66 8.80
C TYR A 114 -20.50 5.29 10.03
N GLU A 115 -20.92 6.29 10.82
CA GLU A 115 -21.73 6.11 12.01
C GLU A 115 -23.09 5.47 11.69
N ALA A 116 -23.66 5.77 10.53
CA ALA A 116 -24.91 5.17 10.07
C ALA A 116 -24.77 3.72 9.56
N ARG A 117 -23.57 3.27 9.17
CA ARG A 117 -23.33 1.93 8.59
C ARG A 117 -22.63 0.96 9.53
N ALA A 118 -21.83 1.45 10.46
CA ALA A 118 -21.02 0.61 11.33
C ALA A 118 -21.80 0.17 12.56
N ASP A 119 -21.81 -1.14 12.82
CA ASP A 119 -22.20 -1.67 14.12
C ASP A 119 -21.22 -1.18 15.19
N ASN A 120 -21.73 -0.61 16.29
CA ASN A 120 -20.94 -0.03 17.38
C ASN A 120 -19.85 0.97 16.89
N PRO A 121 -20.26 2.15 16.39
CA PRO A 121 -19.36 3.05 15.66
C PRO A 121 -18.25 3.63 16.53
N ASN A 122 -17.01 3.43 16.10
CA ASN A 122 -15.85 4.10 16.69
C ASN A 122 -15.92 5.63 16.59
N LYS A 123 -15.39 6.32 17.60
CA LYS A 123 -15.34 7.79 17.67
C LYS A 123 -14.56 8.40 16.50
N ARG A 124 -14.88 9.66 16.16
CA ARG A 124 -14.20 10.49 15.13
C ARG A 124 -12.68 10.43 15.17
N ARG A 125 -12.08 10.39 16.37
CA ARG A 125 -10.62 10.30 16.54
C ARG A 125 -10.05 9.01 15.93
N THR A 126 -10.73 7.89 16.13
CA THR A 126 -10.32 6.59 15.61
C THR A 126 -10.51 6.53 14.09
N VAL A 127 -11.63 7.06 13.58
CA VAL A 127 -11.87 7.15 12.12
C VAL A 127 -10.79 7.99 11.43
N ARG A 128 -10.33 9.09 12.04
CA ARG A 128 -9.16 9.84 11.54
C ARG A 128 -7.88 9.00 11.50
N SER A 129 -7.69 8.08 12.45
CA SER A 129 -6.57 7.13 12.44
C SER A 129 -6.67 6.17 11.26
N TYR A 130 -7.89 5.68 10.96
CA TYR A 130 -8.14 4.85 9.78
C TYR A 130 -7.83 5.62 8.49
N LEU A 131 -8.31 6.86 8.35
CA LEU A 131 -8.01 7.70 7.19
C LEU A 131 -6.51 7.92 6.98
N ARG A 132 -5.76 8.14 8.07
CA ARG A 132 -4.30 8.24 8.00
C ARG A 132 -3.68 6.93 7.51
N LYS A 133 -4.13 5.79 8.04
CA LYS A 133 -3.64 4.47 7.63
C LYS A 133 -3.94 4.19 6.15
N LEU A 134 -5.18 4.41 5.71
CA LEU A 134 -5.59 4.22 4.32
C LEU A 134 -4.81 5.13 3.37
N ALA A 135 -4.58 6.40 3.75
CA ALA A 135 -3.77 7.32 2.95
C ALA A 135 -2.27 6.96 2.98
N GLN A 136 -1.79 6.43 4.09
CA GLN A 136 -0.43 5.93 4.18
C GLN A 136 -0.24 4.73 3.24
N TYR A 137 -1.29 3.94 3.02
CA TYR A 137 -1.32 2.74 2.19
C TYR A 137 -1.67 3.02 0.74
N ASP A 138 -1.72 4.31 0.36
CA ASP A 138 -2.06 4.77 -0.98
C ASP A 138 -3.40 4.19 -1.49
N LEU A 139 -4.30 3.83 -0.56
CA LEU A 139 -5.65 3.36 -0.86
C LEU A 139 -6.59 4.54 -1.11
N ILE A 140 -6.29 5.68 -0.50
CA ILE A 140 -7.05 6.93 -0.64
C ILE A 140 -6.08 8.11 -0.71
N GLU A 141 -6.51 9.18 -1.35
CA GLU A 141 -5.81 10.46 -1.33
C GLU A 141 -6.56 11.46 -0.45
N ALA A 142 -5.79 12.33 0.22
CA ALA A 142 -6.31 13.49 0.92
C ALA A 142 -5.96 14.75 0.13
N ASP A 143 -6.97 15.40 -0.44
CA ASP A 143 -6.83 16.70 -1.08
C ASP A 143 -7.20 17.81 -0.08
N GLY A 144 -6.53 18.95 -0.14
CA GLY A 144 -6.74 20.09 0.75
C GLY A 144 -5.92 20.09 2.05
N GLN A 145 -5.43 21.27 2.42
CA GLN A 145 -4.47 21.46 3.51
C GLN A 145 -5.12 21.62 4.90
N THR A 146 -6.39 22.06 4.98
CA THR A 146 -7.02 22.35 6.29
C THR A 146 -8.54 22.18 6.28
N ARG A 147 -9.31 23.24 6.00
CA ARG A 147 -10.79 23.23 6.10
C ARG A 147 -11.45 22.52 4.92
N ASP A 148 -10.82 22.58 3.76
CA ASP A 148 -11.34 21.97 2.52
C ASP A 148 -10.80 20.55 2.32
N ARG A 149 -10.33 19.91 3.40
CA ARG A 149 -9.80 18.56 3.29
C ARG A 149 -10.88 17.59 2.82
N THR A 150 -10.65 16.92 1.71
CA THR A 150 -11.51 15.87 1.16
C THR A 150 -10.71 14.61 0.92
N TYR A 151 -11.41 13.48 0.93
CA TYR A 151 -10.84 12.17 0.70
C TYR A 151 -11.45 11.55 -0.53
N ARG A 152 -10.62 11.02 -1.43
CA ARG A 152 -11.04 10.30 -2.64
C ARG A 152 -10.28 8.99 -2.74
N LEU A 153 -10.80 8.07 -3.53
CA LEU A 153 -10.06 6.86 -3.88
C LEU A 153 -8.78 7.26 -4.63
N ALA A 154 -7.67 6.58 -4.36
CA ALA A 154 -6.47 6.80 -5.17
C ALA A 154 -6.76 6.35 -6.61
N PRO A 155 -6.29 7.10 -7.62
CA PRO A 155 -6.57 6.81 -9.03
C PRO A 155 -6.19 5.37 -9.40
N ASP A 156 -5.03 4.92 -8.91
CA ASP A 156 -4.50 3.60 -9.22
C ASP A 156 -5.35 2.47 -8.61
N VAL A 157 -5.98 2.70 -7.44
CA VAL A 157 -6.90 1.73 -6.81
C VAL A 157 -8.22 1.60 -7.59
N SER A 158 -8.60 2.63 -8.35
CA SER A 158 -9.87 2.65 -9.09
C SER A 158 -9.85 1.78 -10.35
N GLU A 159 -8.67 1.54 -10.91
CA GLU A 159 -8.47 0.72 -12.11
C GLU A 159 -8.47 -0.78 -11.78
N ASP A 160 -8.07 -1.13 -10.55
CA ASP A 160 -7.83 -2.50 -10.11
C ASP A 160 -9.06 -3.20 -9.51
N LEU A 161 -10.07 -2.44 -9.10
CA LEU A 161 -11.28 -2.98 -8.49
C LEU A 161 -12.39 -3.09 -9.52
N PRO A 162 -13.04 -4.27 -9.68
CA PRO A 162 -14.23 -4.35 -10.51
C PRO A 162 -15.26 -3.33 -10.03
N ALA A 163 -15.87 -2.61 -10.98
CA ALA A 163 -16.94 -1.67 -10.71
C ALA A 163 -17.93 -2.36 -9.76
N THR A 164 -18.02 -1.84 -8.54
CA THR A 164 -18.78 -2.51 -7.51
C THR A 164 -20.26 -2.25 -7.77
N ASP A 165 -20.89 -3.11 -8.56
CA ASP A 165 -22.34 -3.29 -8.65
C ASP A 165 -22.87 -3.91 -7.34
N SER A 166 -22.61 -3.25 -6.22
CA SER A 166 -23.13 -3.67 -4.92
C SER A 166 -24.30 -2.77 -4.54
N PRO A 167 -25.54 -3.24 -4.71
CA PRO A 167 -26.72 -2.54 -4.22
C PRO A 167 -26.89 -2.89 -2.74
N PHE A 168 -26.25 -2.12 -1.86
CA PHE A 168 -26.64 -2.09 -0.44
C PHE A 168 -27.01 -0.65 -0.04
#